data_AF-A0A1L8R815-F1
#
_entry.id   AF-A0A1L8R815-F1
#
_cell.length_a   1.000
_cell.length_b   1.000
_cell.length_c   1.000
_cell.angle_alpha   90.00
_cell.angle_beta   90.00
_cell.angle_gamma   90.00
#
_symmetry.space_group_name_H-M   'P 1'
#
loop_
_entity.id
_entity.type
_entity.pdbx_description
1 polymer ?
#
loop_
_entity_poly.entity_id
_entity_poly.type
_entity_poly.pdbx_seq_one_letter_code
_entity_poly.pdbx_strand_id
1 'polypeptide(L)'
;MEVDKKERSESMGLWDFFRQKKGIENTPVKTEPIVENDLAVGQEVPAYIETDAKNYELVSVIAAAIMAGEQTDSQFVVKKILERNPEAQLVSVIAASIAAGEQADSQMIVKKIIKK
;
A
#
# COMPACT_ATOMS: atom_id res chain seq x y z
N MET A 1 -17.33 -47.87 33.63
CA MET A 1 -16.03 -47.74 32.94
C MET A 1 -16.30 -47.82 31.44
N GLU A 2 -17.11 -46.92 30.86
CA GLU A 2 -16.93 -45.46 30.73
C GLU A 2 -15.98 -45.17 29.55
N VAL A 3 -16.57 -44.96 28.37
CA VAL A 3 -16.47 -43.76 27.48
C VAL A 3 -15.02 -43.30 27.25
N ASP A 4 -14.48 -43.12 26.05
CA ASP A 4 -15.03 -42.28 24.99
C ASP A 4 -14.30 -42.44 23.65
N LYS A 5 -15.06 -42.25 22.57
CA LYS A 5 -14.55 -42.02 21.21
C LYS A 5 -13.75 -40.72 21.23
N LYS A 6 -12.42 -40.80 21.06
CA LYS A 6 -11.61 -39.60 20.85
C LYS A 6 -11.66 -39.21 19.37
N GLU A 7 -12.68 -38.43 19.01
CA GLU A 7 -12.72 -37.65 17.79
C GLU A 7 -11.41 -36.85 17.67
N ARG A 8 -10.58 -37.18 16.68
CA ARG A 8 -9.55 -36.25 16.22
C ARG A 8 -10.28 -35.19 15.40
N SER A 9 -10.65 -34.09 16.05
CA SER A 9 -10.92 -32.85 15.33
C SER A 9 -9.62 -32.44 14.65
N GLU A 10 -9.55 -32.61 13.33
CA GLU A 10 -8.54 -31.95 12.50
C GLU A 10 -8.77 -30.45 12.63
N SER A 11 -8.03 -29.82 13.54
CA SER A 11 -7.91 -28.36 13.56
C SER A 11 -7.17 -27.97 12.28
N MET A 12 -7.90 -27.63 11.23
CA MET A 12 -7.33 -26.91 10.09
C MET A 12 -6.67 -25.66 10.65
N GLY A 13 -5.34 -25.64 10.62
CA GLY A 13 -4.57 -24.55 11.17
C GLY A 13 -4.86 -23.29 10.37
N LEU A 14 -4.86 -22.13 11.03
CA LEU A 14 -4.87 -20.81 10.38
C LEU A 14 -3.81 -20.68 9.27
N TRP A 15 -2.75 -21.50 9.33
CA TRP A 15 -1.68 -21.59 8.35
C TRP A 15 -2.05 -22.33 7.06
N ASP A 16 -3.02 -23.25 7.07
CA ASP A 16 -3.50 -23.93 5.86
C ASP A 16 -4.31 -22.99 4.97
N PHE A 17 -5.11 -22.11 5.60
CA PHE A 17 -5.87 -21.08 4.91
C PHE A 17 -4.97 -20.08 4.16
N PHE A 18 -3.83 -19.70 4.77
CA PHE A 18 -2.84 -18.84 4.13
C PHE A 18 -2.13 -19.51 2.94
N ARG A 19 -2.05 -20.84 2.92
CA ARG A 19 -1.42 -21.59 1.83
C ARG A 19 -2.40 -21.84 0.67
N GLN A 20 -3.71 -21.92 0.94
CA GLN A 20 -4.73 -22.22 -0.08
C GLN A 20 -5.09 -21.03 -0.97
N LYS A 21 -4.77 -19.79 -0.58
CA LYS A 21 -4.97 -18.58 -1.41
C LYS A 21 -3.81 -18.33 -2.40
N LYS A 22 -3.34 -19.39 -3.07
CA LYS A 22 -2.29 -19.35 -4.10
C LYS A 22 -2.78 -19.85 -5.46
N GLY A 23 -3.98 -19.42 -5.84
CA GLY A 23 -4.58 -19.66 -7.15
C GLY A 23 -5.04 -18.35 -7.78
N ILE A 24 -4.12 -17.41 -7.99
CA ILE A 24 -4.29 -16.35 -8.98
C ILE A 24 -3.38 -16.76 -10.13
N GLU A 25 -3.98 -17.07 -11.27
CA GLU A 25 -3.28 -17.37 -12.52
C GLU A 25 -2.25 -16.28 -12.80
N ASN A 26 -0.98 -16.64 -12.65
CA ASN A 26 0.12 -15.82 -13.13
C ASN A 26 0.26 -16.12 -14.61
N THR A 27 -0.32 -15.30 -15.48
CA THR A 27 0.24 -15.16 -16.83
C THR A 27 1.70 -14.73 -16.66
N PRO A 28 2.66 -15.37 -17.36
CA PRO A 28 4.07 -15.07 -17.19
C PRO A 28 4.34 -13.66 -17.72
N VAL A 29 4.30 -12.66 -16.84
CA VAL A 29 4.93 -11.37 -17.09
C VAL A 29 6.40 -11.68 -17.26
N LYS A 30 6.88 -11.56 -18.51
CA LYS A 30 8.30 -11.63 -18.85
C LYS A 30 9.00 -10.51 -18.08
N THR A 31 9.48 -10.81 -16.88
CA THR A 31 10.43 -9.96 -16.16
C THR A 31 11.74 -10.03 -16.91
N GLU A 32 11.85 -9.18 -17.94
CA GLU A 32 13.15 -8.77 -18.41
C GLU A 32 13.85 -8.10 -17.21
N PRO A 33 15.11 -8.46 -16.92
CA PRO A 33 15.86 -7.83 -15.84
C PRO A 33 15.86 -6.34 -16.12
N ILE A 34 15.28 -5.57 -15.21
CA ILE A 34 15.43 -4.12 -15.21
C ILE A 34 16.93 -3.92 -15.03
N VAL A 35 17.62 -3.59 -16.13
CA VAL A 35 19.00 -3.16 -16.07
C VAL A 35 18.97 -1.97 -15.14
N GLU A 36 19.51 -2.14 -13.92
CA GLU A 36 19.86 -1.05 -13.02
C GLU A 36 20.96 -0.27 -13.72
N ASN A 37 20.56 0.53 -14.71
CA ASN A 37 21.40 1.55 -15.26
C ASN A 37 21.61 2.54 -14.12
N ASP A 38 22.87 2.68 -13.71
CA ASP A 38 23.44 3.72 -12.85
C ASP A 38 23.13 5.13 -13.38
N LEU A 39 21.86 5.48 -13.43
CA LEU A 39 21.35 6.77 -13.87
C LEU A 39 20.57 7.37 -12.71
N ALA A 40 21.30 7.99 -11.79
CA ALA A 40 21.20 9.44 -11.59
C ALA A 40 21.97 9.88 -10.35
N VAL A 41 22.93 10.78 -10.57
CA VAL A 41 23.35 11.76 -9.55
C VAL A 41 22.19 12.73 -9.35
N GLY A 42 21.10 12.26 -8.74
CA GLY A 42 19.84 13.01 -8.60
C GLY A 42 19.17 12.70 -7.27
N GLN A 43 18.47 13.69 -6.71
CA GLN A 43 17.76 13.55 -5.44
C GLN A 43 16.37 12.95 -5.69
N GLU A 44 16.01 11.91 -4.93
CA GLU A 44 14.66 11.35 -4.98
C GLU A 44 13.64 12.36 -4.43
N VAL A 45 12.56 12.57 -5.18
CA VAL A 45 11.44 13.42 -4.76
C VAL A 45 10.51 12.59 -3.87
N PRO A 46 10.33 12.94 -2.59
CA PRO A 46 9.52 12.15 -1.68
C PRO A 46 8.04 12.26 -2.04
N ALA A 47 7.30 11.17 -1.88
CA ALA A 47 5.86 11.13 -2.14
C ALA A 47 5.04 11.98 -1.15
N TYR A 48 5.57 12.15 0.07
CA TYR A 48 4.96 12.91 1.15
C TYR A 48 5.98 13.80 1.83
N ILE A 49 5.54 14.95 2.31
CA ILE A 49 6.35 15.95 3.02
C ILE A 49 5.72 16.24 4.39
N GLU A 50 6.51 16.82 5.29
CA GLU A 50 6.00 17.31 6.57
C GLU A 50 4.92 18.37 6.31
N THR A 51 3.83 18.33 7.08
CA THR A 51 2.75 19.32 7.00
C THR A 51 2.87 20.35 8.11
N ASP A 52 2.08 21.41 7.98
CA ASP A 52 1.99 22.46 9.00
C ASP A 52 1.26 21.93 10.25
N ALA A 53 1.78 22.28 11.44
CA ALA A 53 1.20 21.88 12.71
C ALA A 53 -0.27 22.30 12.88
N LYS A 54 -0.72 23.37 12.20
CA LYS A 54 -2.13 23.80 12.20
C LYS A 54 -3.09 22.73 11.66
N ASN A 55 -2.59 21.81 10.81
CA ASN A 55 -3.40 20.75 10.23
C ASN A 55 -3.54 19.54 11.17
N TYR A 56 -2.72 19.46 12.23
CA TYR A 56 -2.64 18.26 13.07
C TYR A 56 -3.94 17.99 13.83
N GLU A 57 -4.54 19.03 14.39
CA GLU A 57 -5.78 18.90 15.17
C GLU A 57 -6.90 18.36 14.28
N LEU A 58 -7.15 19.03 13.15
CA LEU A 58 -8.21 18.65 12.22
C LEU A 58 -8.06 17.22 11.72
N VAL A 59 -6.86 16.85 11.24
CA VAL A 59 -6.61 15.50 10.71
C VAL A 59 -6.71 14.45 11.81
N SER A 60 -6.26 14.74 13.03
CA SER A 60 -6.38 13.83 14.17
C SER A 60 -7.83 13.58 14.54
N VAL A 61 -8.67 14.62 14.57
CA VAL A 61 -10.10 14.49 14.86
C VAL A 61 -10.81 13.69 13.78
N ILE A 62 -10.53 13.96 12.50
CA ILE A 62 -11.10 13.20 11.39
C ILE A 62 -10.70 11.73 11.48
N ALA A 63 -9.41 11.45 11.72
CA ALA A 63 -8.92 10.08 11.89
C ALA A 63 -9.63 9.39 13.07
N ALA A 64 -9.72 10.05 14.22
CA ALA A 64 -10.42 9.51 15.39
C ALA A 64 -11.90 9.22 15.11
N ALA A 65 -12.59 10.12 14.40
CA ALA A 65 -14.01 9.93 14.05
C ALA A 65 -14.22 8.74 13.10
N ILE A 66 -13.37 8.58 12.09
CA ILE A 66 -13.40 7.41 11.19
C ILE A 66 -13.17 6.12 11.98
N MET A 67 -12.13 6.12 12.83
CA MET A 67 -11.77 4.93 13.61
C MET A 67 -12.83 4.58 14.65
N ALA A 68 -13.47 5.57 15.29
CA ALA A 68 -14.56 5.35 16.23
C ALA A 68 -15.80 4.72 15.55
N GLY A 69 -16.01 4.96 14.26
CA GLY A 69 -17.08 4.33 13.49
C GLY A 69 -16.81 2.86 13.12
N GLU A 70 -15.54 2.47 12.97
CA GLU A 70 -15.15 1.12 12.53
C GLU A 70 -14.79 0.20 13.70
N GLN A 71 -14.07 0.70 14.72
CA GLN A 71 -13.50 -0.10 15.80
C GLN A 71 -13.69 0.58 17.16
N THR A 72 -14.82 0.31 17.80
CA THR A 72 -15.23 0.95 19.06
C THR A 72 -14.40 0.53 20.28
N ASP A 73 -13.79 -0.65 20.26
CA ASP A 73 -13.07 -1.23 21.41
C ASP A 73 -11.54 -1.08 21.31
N SER A 74 -11.05 -0.26 20.37
CA SER A 74 -9.62 -0.09 20.09
C SER A 74 -9.14 1.33 20.40
N GLN A 75 -7.85 1.45 20.77
CA GLN A 75 -7.19 2.73 20.99
C GLN A 75 -6.22 3.03 19.86
N PHE A 76 -6.31 4.24 19.29
CA PHE A 76 -5.47 4.68 18.19
C PHE A 76 -4.64 5.90 18.57
N VAL A 77 -3.38 5.91 18.15
CA VAL A 77 -2.45 7.02 18.35
C VAL A 77 -1.89 7.44 16.99
N VAL A 78 -2.10 8.70 16.64
CA VAL A 78 -1.53 9.29 15.41
C VAL A 78 -0.03 9.51 15.63
N LYS A 79 0.81 8.73 14.93
CA LYS A 79 2.28 8.82 15.05
C LYS A 79 2.89 9.90 14.19
N LYS A 80 2.33 10.12 13.00
CA LYS A 80 2.86 11.08 12.03
C LYS A 80 1.75 11.54 11.09
N ILE A 81 1.75 12.82 10.77
CA ILE A 81 0.86 13.42 9.77
C ILE A 81 1.75 14.00 8.69
N LEU A 82 1.51 13.58 7.45
CA LEU A 82 2.26 14.00 6.28
C LEU A 82 1.29 14.48 5.22
N GLU A 83 1.75 15.43 4.41
CA GLU A 83 1.00 15.97 3.29
C GLU A 83 1.55 15.42 1.98
N ARG A 84 0.68 15.29 0.97
CA ARG A 84 1.11 14.85 -0.35
C ARG A 84 2.06 15.89 -0.92
N ASN A 85 3.23 15.46 -1.40
CA ASN A 85 4.15 16.37 -2.05
C ASN A 85 3.51 16.87 -3.37
N PRO A 86 3.27 18.18 -3.54
CA PRO A 86 2.63 18.71 -4.74
C PRO A 86 3.46 18.45 -6.01
N GLU A 87 4.79 18.45 -5.91
CA GLU A 87 5.68 18.11 -7.03
C GLU A 87 5.51 16.65 -7.45
N ALA A 88 5.49 15.73 -6.48
CA ALA A 88 5.29 14.31 -6.75
C ALA A 88 3.90 14.04 -7.34
N GLN A 89 2.87 14.72 -6.84
CA GLN A 89 1.50 14.61 -7.36
C GLN A 89 1.42 15.07 -8.81
N LEU A 90 1.95 16.25 -9.12
CA LEU A 90 1.92 16.82 -10.47
C LEU A 90 2.61 15.90 -11.48
N VAL A 91 3.83 15.45 -11.17
CA VAL A 91 4.59 14.55 -12.05
C VAL A 91 3.85 13.22 -12.22
N SER A 92 3.23 12.70 -11.16
CA SER A 92 2.47 11.45 -11.24
C SER A 92 1.25 11.58 -12.17
N VAL A 93 0.53 12.71 -12.12
CA VAL A 93 -0.61 12.96 -12.99
C VAL A 93 -0.17 13.08 -14.45
N ILE A 94 0.92 13.77 -14.72
CA ILE A 94 1.47 13.89 -16.08
C ILE A 94 1.88 12.51 -16.61
N ALA A 95 2.62 11.74 -15.82
CA ALA A 95 3.06 10.39 -16.20
C ALA A 95 1.86 9.47 -16.48
N ALA A 96 0.84 9.49 -15.61
CA ALA A 96 -0.39 8.74 -15.82
C ALA A 96 -1.13 9.16 -17.09
N SER A 97 -1.17 10.46 -17.40
CA SER A 97 -1.83 10.98 -18.61
C SER A 97 -1.11 10.52 -19.89
N ILE A 98 0.22 10.50 -19.88
CA ILE A 98 1.03 9.98 -21.01
C ILE A 98 0.80 8.48 -21.16
N ALA A 99 0.89 7.72 -20.06
CA ALA A 99 0.67 6.28 -20.06
C ALA A 99 -0.73 5.90 -20.57
N ALA A 100 -1.76 6.65 -20.16
CA ALA A 100 -3.13 6.44 -20.64
C ALA A 100 -3.27 6.67 -22.16
N GLY A 101 -2.49 7.58 -22.74
CA GLY A 101 -2.46 7.80 -24.18
C GLY A 101 -1.75 6.70 -24.96
N GLU A 102 -0.73 6.07 -24.37
CA GLU A 102 0.04 4.99 -25.01
C GLU A 102 -0.66 3.63 -24.88
N GLN A 103 -1.21 3.33 -23.69
CA GLN A 103 -1.85 2.05 -23.41
C GLN A 103 -3.06 2.24 -22.50
N ALA A 104 -4.22 2.52 -23.12
CA ALA A 104 -5.46 2.89 -22.44
C ALA A 104 -5.98 1.85 -21.42
N ASP A 105 -5.76 0.56 -21.67
CA ASP A 105 -6.23 -0.52 -20.80
C ASP A 105 -5.18 -0.97 -19.76
N SER A 106 -4.07 -0.23 -19.62
CA SER A 106 -2.96 -0.58 -18.73
C SER A 106 -3.01 0.18 -17.41
N GLN A 107 -2.76 -0.53 -16.30
CA GLN A 107 -2.58 0.08 -14.98
C GLN A 107 -1.09 0.26 -14.72
N MET A 108 -0.65 1.51 -14.62
CA MET A 108 0.74 1.86 -14.31
C MET A 108 0.87 2.46 -12.92
N ILE A 109 2.00 2.19 -12.27
CA ILE A 109 2.34 2.72 -10.94
C ILE A 109 3.68 3.44 -11.04
N VAL A 110 3.70 4.72 -10.65
CA VAL A 110 4.95 5.49 -10.54
C VAL A 110 5.74 4.97 -9.34
N LYS A 111 6.89 4.35 -9.59
CA LYS A 111 7.74 3.78 -8.53
C LYS A 111 8.66 4.82 -7.88
N LYS A 112 9.27 5.69 -8.69
CA LYS A 112 10.24 6.70 -8.23
C LYS A 112 10.17 7.94 -9.10
N ILE A 113 10.44 9.10 -8.51
CA ILE A 113 10.61 10.37 -9.20
C ILE A 113 11.99 10.90 -8.80
N ILE A 114 12.83 11.17 -9.79
CA ILE A 114 14.20 11.62 -9.57
C ILE A 114 14.32 13.03 -10.12
N LYS A 115 14.83 13.94 -9.28
CA LYS A 115 15.15 15.31 -9.64
C LYS A 115 16.65 15.44 -9.84
N LYS A 116 17.04 16.16 -10.88
CA LYS A 116 18.44 16.47 -11.19
C LYS A 116 18.88 17.73 -10.45
#